data_AF-A0A7W7FY66-F1
#
_entry.id   AF-A0A7W7FY66-F1
#
_cell.length_a   1.000
_cell.length_b   1.000
_cell.length_c   1.000
_cell.angle_alpha   90.00
_cell.angle_beta   90.00
_cell.angle_gamma   90.00
#
_symmetry.space_group_name_H-M   'P 1'
#
loop_
_entity.id
_entity.type
_entity.pdbx_description
1 polymer ?
#
loop_
_entity_poly.entity_id
_entity_poly.type
_entity_poly.pdbx_seq_one_letter_code
_entity_poly.pdbx_strand_id
1 'polypeptide(L)'
;MSATVTADGPDAADQLRYLHEWLGEVEELRGRVSLTERPPEPGTLGPVVDALVVALGPAGAVSACAAAVLAWLRTRRGRVRIKVTLPGRRSAELDAEKVAKLDAAALQQLAAQLAAMLEQGELPPGDR
;
A
#
# COMPACT_ATOMS: atom_id res chain seq x y z
N MET A 1 -8.09 6.38 10.17
CA MET A 1 -7.41 5.07 10.07
C MET A 1 -6.17 5.24 9.20
N SER A 2 -5.19 4.34 9.24
CA SER A 2 -4.07 4.38 8.30
C SER A 2 -3.70 2.99 7.82
N ALA A 3 -3.07 2.86 6.66
CA ALA A 3 -2.46 1.63 6.20
C ALA A 3 -0.96 1.84 6.02
N THR A 4 -0.17 0.84 6.38
CA THR A 4 1.29 0.83 6.22
C THR A 4 1.63 -0.10 5.08
N VAL A 5 2.32 0.41 4.06
CA VAL A 5 2.80 -0.36 2.92
C VAL A 5 4.31 -0.53 3.05
N THR A 6 4.78 -1.77 2.99
CA THR A 6 6.21 -2.11 2.93
C THR A 6 6.51 -2.81 1.60
N ALA A 7 7.74 -2.70 1.13
CA ALA A 7 8.18 -3.39 -0.08
C ALA A 7 9.32 -4.35 0.27
N ASP A 8 9.42 -5.46 -0.46
CA ASP A 8 10.48 -6.45 -0.31
C ASP A 8 11.42 -6.41 -1.52
N GLY A 9 12.72 -6.56 -1.26
CA GLY A 9 13.76 -6.65 -2.29
C GLY A 9 14.80 -5.53 -2.24
N PRO A 10 15.84 -5.59 -3.09
CA PRO A 10 16.94 -4.63 -3.08
C PRO A 10 16.50 -3.21 -3.46
N ASP A 11 15.45 -3.09 -4.28
CA ASP A 11 14.92 -1.80 -4.73
C ASP A 11 13.75 -1.29 -3.86
N ALA A 12 13.51 -1.88 -2.68
CA ALA A 12 12.33 -1.63 -1.86
C ALA A 12 12.11 -0.14 -1.56
N ALA A 13 13.17 0.58 -1.18
CA ALA A 13 13.08 2.01 -0.89
C ALA A 13 12.65 2.84 -2.10
N ASP A 14 13.20 2.53 -3.27
CA ASP A 14 12.85 3.23 -4.51
C ASP A 14 11.42 2.89 -4.96
N GLN A 15 11.01 1.62 -4.82
CA GLN A 15 9.62 1.23 -5.06
C GLN A 15 8.66 1.99 -4.15
N LEU A 16 8.97 2.17 -2.87
CA LEU A 16 8.15 2.94 -1.93
C LEU A 16 8.10 4.43 -2.27
N ARG A 17 9.22 5.03 -2.69
CA ARG A 17 9.26 6.44 -3.16
C ARG A 17 8.40 6.65 -4.41
N TYR A 18 8.52 5.76 -5.40
CA TYR A 18 7.67 5.85 -6.57
C TYR A 18 6.19 5.59 -6.26
N LEU A 19 5.89 4.69 -5.32
CA LEU A 19 4.53 4.46 -4.89
C LEU A 19 3.97 5.69 -4.17
N HIS A 20 4.78 6.38 -3.36
CA HIS A 20 4.41 7.66 -2.74
C HIS A 20 4.03 8.71 -3.78
N GLU A 21 4.86 8.92 -4.79
CA GLU A 21 4.57 9.85 -5.89
C GLU A 21 3.28 9.46 -6.61
N TRP A 22 3.13 8.18 -6.97
CA TRP A 22 1.94 7.68 -7.66
C TRP A 22 0.64 7.88 -6.86
N LEU A 23 0.66 7.57 -5.56
CA LEU A 23 -0.51 7.77 -4.70
C LEU A 23 -0.78 9.25 -4.43
N GLY A 24 0.25 10.12 -4.44
CA GLY A 24 0.10 11.56 -4.33
C GLY A 24 -0.66 12.22 -5.50
N GLU A 25 -0.62 11.59 -6.68
CA GLU A 25 -1.38 12.03 -7.86
C GLU A 25 -2.89 11.74 -7.76
N VAL A 26 -3.28 10.81 -6.87
CA VAL A 26 -4.69 10.44 -6.66
C VAL A 26 -5.37 11.50 -5.80
N GLU A 27 -6.44 12.11 -6.32
CA GLU A 27 -7.14 13.23 -5.65
C GLU A 27 -7.62 12.88 -4.23
N GLU A 28 -8.16 11.67 -4.06
CA GLU A 28 -8.66 11.16 -2.78
C GLU A 28 -7.54 10.83 -1.78
N LEU A 29 -6.28 10.79 -2.21
CA LEU A 29 -5.12 10.47 -1.35
C LEU A 29 -4.15 11.65 -1.23
N ARG A 30 -4.40 12.73 -1.96
CA ARG A 30 -3.54 13.91 -1.94
C ARG A 30 -3.40 14.47 -0.53
N GLY A 31 -2.16 14.61 -0.06
CA GLY A 31 -1.83 15.05 1.30
C GLY A 31 -2.10 14.02 2.40
N ARG A 32 -2.44 12.78 2.04
CA ARG A 32 -2.70 11.67 2.99
C ARG A 32 -1.63 10.58 2.96
N VAL A 33 -0.66 10.69 2.06
CA VAL A 33 0.43 9.72 1.90
C VAL A 33 1.68 10.30 2.52
N SER A 34 2.37 9.52 3.36
CA SER A 34 3.61 9.93 4.01
C SER A 34 4.61 8.79 4.01
N LEU A 35 5.89 9.09 3.81
CA LEU A 35 6.97 8.11 3.92
C LEU A 35 7.45 8.00 5.36
N THR A 36 7.71 6.78 5.80
CA THR A 36 8.32 6.48 7.10
C THR A 36 9.73 5.96 6.85
N GLU A 37 10.69 6.66 7.41
CA GLU A 37 12.10 6.27 7.40
C GLU A 37 12.43 5.59 8.74
N ARG A 38 13.12 4.45 8.68
CA ARG A 38 13.69 3.84 9.89
C ARG A 38 15.17 4.21 9.96
N PRO A 39 15.70 4.51 11.17
CA PRO A 39 17.15 4.66 11.33
C PRO A 39 17.87 3.43 10.78
N PRO A 40 18.98 3.61 10.05
CA PRO A 40 19.70 2.50 9.43
C PRO A 40 20.14 1.51 10.50
N GLU A 41 19.95 0.22 10.23
CA GLU A 41 20.57 -0.82 11.05
C GLU A 41 22.09 -0.66 11.00
N PRO A 42 22.80 -0.86 12.14
CA PRO A 42 24.23 -0.71 12.18
C PRO A 42 24.90 -1.69 11.19
N GLY A 43 25.52 -1.13 10.15
CA GLY A 43 26.17 -1.89 9.07
C GLY A 43 25.62 -1.61 7.66
N THR A 44 24.50 -0.89 7.55
CA THR A 44 23.89 -0.51 6.24
C THR A 44 24.16 0.96 5.91
N LEU A 45 24.49 1.25 4.65
CA LEU A 45 24.73 2.61 4.16
C LEU A 45 23.41 3.36 3.91
N GLY A 46 23.08 4.30 4.82
CA GLY A 46 22.09 5.36 4.60
C GLY A 46 20.66 5.05 5.10
N PRO A 47 19.84 6.08 5.39
CA PRO A 47 18.44 5.88 5.77
C PRO A 47 17.67 5.24 4.62
N VAL A 48 17.00 4.13 4.93
CA VAL A 48 16.20 3.38 3.97
C VAL A 48 14.74 3.70 4.27
N VAL A 49 14.00 4.09 3.23
CA VAL A 49 12.54 4.20 3.33
C VAL A 49 12.03 2.82 3.76
N ASP A 50 11.46 2.75 4.97
CA ASP A 50 11.06 1.51 5.63
C ASP A 50 9.60 1.17 5.30
N ALA A 51 8.76 2.21 5.22
CA ALA A 51 7.36 2.05 4.92
C ALA A 51 6.75 3.32 4.32
N LEU A 52 5.58 3.15 3.73
CA LEU A 52 4.68 4.21 3.29
C LEU A 52 3.39 4.13 4.09
N VAL A 53 2.99 5.22 4.73
CA VAL A 53 1.76 5.32 5.51
C VAL A 53 0.73 6.12 4.72
N VAL A 54 -0.45 5.52 4.53
CA VAL A 54 -1.59 6.15 3.87
C VAL A 54 -2.67 6.38 4.91
N ALA A 55 -3.07 7.63 5.13
CA ALA A 55 -4.20 7.97 5.98
C ALA A 55 -5.51 7.63 5.26
N LEU A 56 -6.09 6.50 5.65
CA LEU A 56 -7.39 6.02 5.21
C LEU A 56 -8.46 6.76 6.04
N GLY A 57 -8.99 7.84 5.46
CA GLY A 57 -10.08 8.62 6.02
C GLY A 57 -11.44 7.98 5.70
N PRO A 58 -12.37 8.69 5.04
CA PRO A 58 -13.66 8.12 4.64
C PRO A 58 -13.50 7.00 3.58
N ALA A 59 -14.51 6.13 3.46
CA ALA A 59 -14.55 4.93 2.60
C ALA A 59 -14.02 5.15 1.16
N GLY A 60 -14.20 6.34 0.59
CA GLY A 60 -13.68 6.69 -0.74
C GLY A 60 -12.15 6.62 -0.85
N ALA A 61 -11.41 7.00 0.20
CA ALA A 61 -9.95 6.95 0.20
C ALA A 61 -9.42 5.52 0.22
N VAL A 62 -10.16 4.58 0.83
CA VAL A 62 -9.78 3.17 0.90
C VAL A 62 -9.85 2.51 -0.47
N SER A 63 -10.96 2.70 -1.17
CA SER A 63 -11.15 2.17 -2.52
C SER A 63 -10.17 2.79 -3.53
N ALA A 64 -9.96 4.11 -3.45
CA ALA A 64 -8.97 4.80 -4.28
C ALA A 64 -7.55 4.28 -4.04
N CYS A 65 -7.16 4.07 -2.78
CA CYS A 65 -5.87 3.47 -2.42
C CYS A 65 -5.71 2.07 -3.01
N ALA A 66 -6.70 1.19 -2.84
CA ALA A 66 -6.64 -0.17 -3.36
C ALA A 66 -6.49 -0.19 -4.89
N ALA A 67 -7.31 0.60 -5.59
CA ALA A 67 -7.27 0.71 -7.04
C ALA A 67 -5.93 1.29 -7.54
N ALA A 68 -5.44 2.37 -6.92
CA ALA A 68 -4.20 3.02 -7.32
C ALA A 68 -2.98 2.13 -7.10
N VAL A 69 -2.90 1.41 -5.98
CA VAL A 69 -1.81 0.45 -5.70
C VAL A 69 -1.79 -0.68 -6.75
N LEU A 70 -2.95 -1.23 -7.10
CA LEU A 70 -3.05 -2.29 -8.11
C LEU A 70 -2.71 -1.77 -9.52
N ALA A 71 -3.14 -0.56 -9.86
CA ALA A 71 -2.78 0.10 -11.11
C ALA A 71 -1.26 0.32 -11.20
N TRP A 72 -0.65 0.83 -10.13
CA TRP A 72 0.80 0.98 -10.02
C TRP A 72 1.53 -0.35 -10.21
N LEU A 73 1.10 -1.43 -9.53
CA LEU A 73 1.70 -2.76 -9.67
C LEU A 73 1.65 -3.27 -11.12
N ARG A 74 0.60 -2.97 -11.89
CA ARG A 74 0.52 -3.32 -13.33
C ARG A 74 1.54 -2.59 -14.19
N THR A 75 1.95 -1.39 -13.80
CA THR A 75 3.00 -0.66 -14.51
C THR A 75 4.40 -1.24 -14.26
N ARG A 76 4.57 -2.10 -13.25
CA ARG A 76 5.86 -2.69 -12.90
C ARG A 76 6.13 -3.93 -13.74
N ARG A 77 7.25 -3.93 -14.45
CA ARG A 77 7.73 -5.06 -15.28
C ARG A 77 8.66 -6.02 -14.52
N GLY A 78 8.58 -6.08 -13.19
CA GLY A 78 9.52 -6.86 -12.38
C GLY A 78 8.87 -7.59 -11.22
N ARG A 79 9.69 -8.32 -10.46
CA ARG A 79 9.29 -9.03 -9.24
C ARG A 79 9.20 -8.07 -8.06
N VAL A 80 8.25 -7.14 -8.15
CA VAL A 80 7.93 -6.22 -7.06
C VAL A 80 6.91 -6.88 -6.16
N ARG A 81 7.24 -7.04 -4.88
CA ARG A 81 6.32 -7.49 -3.85
C ARG A 81 6.14 -6.39 -2.83
N ILE A 82 4.88 -6.06 -2.55
CA ILE A 82 4.52 -5.12 -1.51
C ILE A 82 3.58 -5.79 -0.52
N LYS A 83 3.61 -5.33 0.71
CA LYS A 83 2.74 -5.79 1.79
C LYS A 83 2.00 -4.59 2.35
N VAL A 84 0.68 -4.66 2.31
CA VAL A 84 -0.22 -3.65 2.87
C VAL A 84 -0.70 -4.15 4.22
N THR A 85 -0.41 -3.41 5.28
CA THR A 85 -0.69 -3.76 6.68
C THR A 85 -1.61 -2.73 7.32
N LEU A 86 -2.63 -3.21 8.02
CA LEU A 86 -3.60 -2.41 8.76
C LEU A 86 -3.28 -2.35 10.26
N PRO A 87 -3.64 -1.27 10.95
CA PRO A 87 -3.67 -1.20 12.40
C PRO A 87 -4.71 -2.21 12.89
N GLY A 88 -4.25 -3.33 13.45
CA GLY A 88 -5.10 -4.50 13.74
C GLY A 88 -4.53 -5.85 13.25
N ARG A 89 -3.30 -5.85 12.70
CA ARG A 89 -2.54 -7.05 12.25
C ARG A 89 -3.05 -7.76 11.00
N ARG A 90 -4.07 -7.24 10.31
CA ARG A 90 -4.41 -7.73 8.97
C ARG A 90 -3.39 -7.21 7.96
N SER A 91 -2.85 -8.10 7.14
CA SER A 91 -1.94 -7.73 6.05
C SER A 91 -2.27 -8.49 4.78
N ALA A 92 -2.19 -7.81 3.64
CA ALA A 92 -2.26 -8.42 2.32
C ALA A 92 -0.92 -8.26 1.60
N GLU A 93 -0.45 -9.34 0.99
CA GLU A 93 0.74 -9.34 0.15
C GLU A 93 0.32 -9.31 -1.33
N LEU A 94 0.90 -8.38 -2.07
CA LEU A 94 0.60 -8.15 -3.48
C LEU A 94 1.88 -8.33 -4.29
N ASP A 95 1.80 -9.18 -5.31
CA ASP A 95 2.90 -9.43 -6.26
C ASP A 95 2.58 -8.77 -7.60
N ALA A 96 3.46 -7.91 -8.11
CA ALA A 96 3.31 -7.29 -9.42
C ALA A 96 3.17 -8.33 -10.54
N GLU A 97 3.93 -9.42 -10.50
CA GLU A 97 3.84 -10.51 -11.49
C GLU A 97 2.46 -11.18 -11.53
N LYS A 98 1.80 -11.34 -10.38
CA LYS A 98 0.45 -11.90 -10.31
C LYS A 98 -0.56 -10.89 -10.81
N VAL A 99 -0.47 -9.66 -10.33
CA VAL A 99 -1.38 -8.56 -10.68
C VAL A 99 -1.33 -8.24 -12.18
N ALA A 100 -0.15 -8.29 -12.80
CA ALA A 100 0.03 -8.06 -14.23
C ALA A 100 -0.65 -9.14 -15.10
N LYS A 101 -0.85 -10.35 -14.58
CA LYS A 101 -1.54 -11.46 -15.27
C LYS A 101 -3.05 -11.44 -15.11
N LEU A 102 -3.59 -10.61 -14.21
CA LEU A 102 -5.03 -10.50 -13.99
C LEU A 102 -5.70 -9.73 -15.13
N ASP A 103 -6.83 -10.26 -15.58
CA ASP A 103 -7.75 -9.54 -16.45
C ASP A 103 -8.45 -8.40 -15.68
N ALA A 104 -9.19 -7.57 -16.41
CA ALA A 104 -9.84 -6.40 -15.83
C ALA A 104 -10.85 -6.77 -14.73
N ALA A 105 -11.62 -7.85 -14.90
CA ALA A 105 -12.63 -8.24 -13.91
C ALA A 105 -11.94 -8.77 -12.64
N ALA A 106 -10.92 -9.61 -12.78
CA ALA A 106 -10.15 -10.10 -11.64
C ALA A 106 -9.43 -8.97 -10.88
N LEU A 107 -8.92 -7.96 -11.60
CA LEU A 107 -8.31 -6.78 -10.97
C LEU A 107 -9.32 -5.97 -10.16
N GLN A 108 -10.51 -5.73 -10.70
CA GLN A 108 -11.60 -5.03 -10.00
C GLN A 108 -12.05 -5.80 -8.76
N GLN A 109 -12.17 -7.13 -8.87
CA GLN A 109 -12.48 -8.00 -7.73
C GLN A 109 -11.40 -7.95 -6.65
N LEU A 110 -10.13 -7.96 -7.03
CA LEU A 110 -9.01 -7.84 -6.10
C LEU A 110 -8.99 -6.45 -5.43
N ALA A 111 -9.28 -5.39 -6.18
CA ALA A 111 -9.40 -4.03 -5.63
C ALA A 111 -10.51 -3.94 -4.59
N ALA A 112 -11.69 -4.50 -4.90
CA ALA A 112 -12.83 -4.53 -3.99
C ALA A 112 -12.55 -5.38 -2.74
N GLN A 113 -11.89 -6.54 -2.89
CA GLN A 113 -11.48 -7.38 -1.76
C GLN A 113 -10.46 -6.67 -0.86
N LEU A 114 -9.47 -6.00 -1.47
CA LEU A 114 -8.48 -5.24 -0.74
C LEU A 114 -9.13 -4.06 -0.01
N ALA A 115 -10.02 -3.32 -0.67
CA ALA A 115 -10.78 -2.23 -0.06
C ALA A 115 -11.63 -2.73 1.10
N ALA A 116 -12.42 -3.78 0.91
CA ALA A 116 -13.23 -4.37 1.97
C ALA A 116 -12.37 -4.85 3.16
N MET A 117 -11.22 -5.48 2.90
CA MET A 117 -10.28 -5.88 3.95
C MET A 117 -9.75 -4.67 4.73
N LEU A 118 -9.48 -3.56 4.03
CA LEU A 118 -9.03 -2.31 4.63
C LEU A 118 -10.14 -1.64 5.44
N GLU A 119 -11.41 -1.72 5.03
CA GLU A 119 -12.57 -1.21 5.80
C GLU A 119 -12.87 -2.08 7.04
N GLN A 120 -12.75 -3.41 6.92
CA GLN A 120 -13.01 -4.36 8.01
C GLN A 120 -11.96 -4.34 9.13
N GLY A 121 -10.87 -3.57 8.97
CA GLY A 121 -9.93 -3.28 10.05
C GLY A 121 -10.47 -2.30 11.10
N GLU A 122 -11.65 -1.72 10.86
CA GLU A 122 -12.41 -0.95 11.83
C GLU A 122 -13.02 -1.90 12.87
N LEU A 123 -12.21 -2.29 13.88
CA LEU A 123 -12.77 -2.80 15.13
C LEU A 123 -13.73 -1.73 15.67
N PRO A 124 -14.99 -2.08 16.00
CA PRO A 124 -15.94 -1.12 16.55
C PRO A 124 -15.39 -0.53 17.87
N PRO A 125 -15.79 0.71 18.23
CA PRO A 125 -15.48 1.25 19.54
C PRO A 125 -15.96 0.26 20.59
N GLY A 126 -15.06 -0.11 21.50
CA GLY A 126 -15.45 -0.81 22.71
C GLY A 126 -16.44 0.08 23.47
N ASP A 127 -17.72 -0.19 23.28
CA ASP A 127 -18.77 0.33 24.13
C ASP A 127 -18.83 -0.55 25.39
N ARG A 128 -18.17 0.01 26.42
CA ARG A 128 -18.49 -0.03 27.86
C ARG A 128 -18.42 -1.35 28.65
#